data_AF-A0A7W1SE40-F1
#
_entry.id   AF-A0A7W1SE40-F1
#
_cell.length_a   1.000
_cell.length_b   1.000
_cell.length_c   1.000
_cell.angle_alpha   90.00
_cell.angle_beta   90.00
_cell.angle_gamma   90.00
#
_symmetry.space_group_name_H-M   'P 1'
#
loop_
_entity.id
_entity.type
_entity.pdbx_description
1 polymer ?
#
loop_
_entity_poly.entity_id
_entity_poly.type
_entity_poly.pdbx_seq_one_letter_code
_entity_poly.pdbx_strand_id
1 'polypeptide(L)'
;GETITVRMDWGSRVPRTFARTGRIGNVYFLAHWFPKIGVLEDTGWNTRQFHGHTEFFSHFGVYDVRLTVPTAWTVGATGVEQSRRDLGNGLTTHHYYQADVHDFAWTTSPDYVEHREPFEEPGLPPVEMRLLMQPEHEGQAGRHFEATRAALKHYGEWFGPYPYEQITIVDPAWQSGAGGMEYPTLFTAGTRWLAPRHATQPESVTVHEAGHQFFYGIVANNEVDHAWLDEGLNTFAQARTLDVAFEPNYYTRRYFGGFIPWVFRDLRLHRDADGNRLHAYRPLARQDAQATPTWQYWPGSASAISYNKTALWLHTLERMIGWDVLQRAMATYFERWAFRHPTPDDFFAVINEVAGQDLGWFFDQVHRGSNVFDYGIDTFRSERNTGRGLFGEAGARQFIAADARDGYRTTVVVRRYGEGEFPVDVRVVFADGEEVRERWDGRERWRLFEYQRASQAVTAQVDPERVLLLDVNLTNNSATLEPRAPEAARKWSLAWLIWLQDHLLTYGFFV
;
A
#
# COMPACT_ATOMS: atom_id res chain seq x y z
N GLY A 1 -17.74 23.21 -29.62
CA GLY A 1 -18.12 24.09 -28.51
C GLY A 1 -17.46 25.44 -28.71
N GLU A 2 -18.06 26.51 -28.19
CA GLU A 2 -17.43 27.83 -28.11
C GLU A 2 -16.34 27.82 -27.03
N THR A 3 -15.29 28.64 -27.20
CA THR A 3 -14.20 28.79 -26.21
C THR A 3 -14.42 30.08 -25.41
N ILE A 4 -14.24 30.01 -24.10
CA ILE A 4 -14.25 31.18 -23.21
C ILE A 4 -12.85 31.38 -22.61
N THR A 5 -12.43 32.64 -22.44
CA THR A 5 -11.23 33.00 -21.70
C THR A 5 -11.62 33.67 -20.39
N VAL A 6 -11.23 33.08 -19.26
CA VAL A 6 -11.43 33.64 -17.93
C VAL A 6 -10.12 34.26 -17.46
N ARG A 7 -10.18 35.51 -16.98
CA ARG A 7 -9.06 36.18 -16.33
C ARG A 7 -9.42 36.43 -14.87
N MET A 8 -8.51 36.10 -13.97
CA MET A 8 -8.72 36.24 -12.53
C MET A 8 -7.45 36.76 -11.88
N ASP A 9 -7.62 37.72 -10.97
CA ASP A 9 -6.57 38.19 -10.07
C ASP A 9 -6.94 37.79 -8.64
N TRP A 10 -6.02 37.17 -7.92
CA TRP A 10 -6.22 36.79 -6.52
C TRP A 10 -4.96 37.00 -5.71
N GLY A 11 -5.13 37.18 -4.40
CA GLY A 11 -4.05 37.27 -3.44
C GLY A 11 -4.28 36.26 -2.32
N SER A 12 -3.20 35.62 -1.87
CA SER A 12 -3.23 34.70 -0.74
C SER A 12 -2.04 34.94 0.18
N ARG A 13 -2.24 34.68 1.47
CA ARG A 13 -1.15 34.69 2.45
C ARG A 13 -0.67 33.27 2.62
N VAL A 14 0.61 33.03 2.32
CA VAL A 14 1.23 31.71 2.54
C VAL A 14 1.18 31.38 4.05
N PRO A 15 0.50 30.30 4.45
CA PRO A 15 0.40 29.94 5.86
C PRO A 15 1.70 29.32 6.36
N ARG A 16 1.84 29.18 7.68
CA ARG A 16 2.76 28.18 8.23
C ARG A 16 2.28 26.81 7.77
N THR A 17 3.18 25.91 7.37
CA THR A 17 2.76 24.62 6.84
C THR A 17 1.98 23.82 7.88
N PHE A 18 0.80 23.37 7.49
CA PHE A 18 -0.09 22.55 8.32
C PHE A 18 -0.43 21.20 7.69
N ALA A 19 -0.24 21.08 6.37
CA ALA A 19 -0.38 19.85 5.59
C ALA A 19 0.50 19.94 4.34
N ARG A 20 -0.05 20.48 3.23
CA ARG A 20 0.56 20.40 1.90
C ARG A 20 1.14 21.71 1.39
N THR A 21 0.57 22.85 1.80
CA THR A 21 1.04 24.19 1.41
C THR A 21 1.47 25.00 2.61
N GLY A 22 2.61 25.68 2.48
CA GLY A 22 3.04 26.65 3.46
C GLY A 22 4.52 26.94 3.45
N ARG A 23 4.94 27.64 4.50
CA ARG A 23 6.32 28.05 4.74
C ARG A 23 6.85 27.52 6.07
N ILE A 24 8.07 27.01 6.05
CA ILE A 24 8.91 26.79 7.24
C ILE A 24 10.29 27.38 6.99
N GLY A 25 10.76 28.26 7.87
CA GLY A 25 12.05 28.92 7.69
C GLY A 25 12.11 29.68 6.37
N ASN A 26 13.04 29.32 5.50
CA ASN A 26 13.15 29.86 4.14
C ASN A 26 12.67 28.89 3.05
N VAL A 27 11.97 27.83 3.41
CA VAL A 27 11.39 26.87 2.47
C VAL A 27 9.90 27.18 2.29
N TYR A 28 9.49 27.33 1.03
CA TYR A 28 8.11 27.54 0.63
C TYR A 28 7.72 26.41 -0.29
N PHE A 29 6.66 25.69 0.06
CA PHE A 29 6.06 24.70 -0.81
C PHE A 29 4.61 25.12 -1.08
N LEU A 30 4.31 25.41 -2.34
CA LEU A 30 3.02 25.93 -2.77
C LEU A 30 2.33 24.93 -3.70
N ALA A 31 1.37 24.22 -3.13
CA ALA A 31 0.35 23.47 -3.85
C ALA A 31 -1.02 24.15 -3.68
N HIS A 32 -2.01 23.76 -4.48
CA HIS A 32 -3.41 24.18 -4.27
C HIS A 32 -3.59 25.71 -4.13
N TRP A 33 -2.75 26.48 -4.83
CA TRP A 33 -2.56 27.92 -4.59
C TRP A 33 -3.28 28.79 -5.62
N PHE A 34 -3.79 28.17 -6.69
CA PHE A 34 -4.56 28.81 -7.75
C PHE A 34 -5.98 28.25 -7.81
N PRO A 35 -6.98 29.03 -8.26
CA PRO A 35 -8.33 28.54 -8.49
C PRO A 35 -8.35 27.42 -9.53
N LYS A 36 -8.79 26.23 -9.12
CA LYS A 36 -8.99 25.09 -10.01
C LYS A 36 -10.43 25.07 -10.56
N ILE A 37 -10.56 24.67 -11.82
CA ILE A 37 -11.86 24.50 -12.49
C ILE A 37 -12.41 23.13 -12.09
N GLY A 38 -13.68 23.07 -11.68
CA GLY A 38 -14.34 21.80 -11.38
C GLY A 38 -14.45 20.90 -12.61
N VAL A 39 -14.45 19.59 -12.40
CA VAL A 39 -14.56 18.59 -13.47
C VAL A 39 -16.03 18.43 -13.85
N LEU A 40 -16.35 18.41 -15.16
CA LEU A 40 -17.70 18.10 -15.61
C LEU A 40 -17.81 16.60 -15.88
N GLU A 41 -18.58 15.92 -15.04
CA GLU A 41 -18.90 14.49 -15.16
C GLU A 41 -20.34 14.31 -15.68
N ASP A 42 -20.71 13.08 -16.05
CA ASP A 42 -22.08 12.76 -16.50
C ASP A 42 -23.14 13.09 -15.43
N THR A 43 -22.76 13.05 -14.15
CA THR A 43 -23.62 13.40 -13.01
C THR A 43 -23.66 14.90 -12.69
N GLY A 44 -22.86 15.72 -13.38
CA GLY A 44 -22.77 17.17 -13.19
C GLY A 44 -21.37 17.66 -12.82
N TRP A 45 -21.29 18.89 -12.32
CA TRP A 45 -20.01 19.50 -11.93
C TRP A 45 -19.50 18.94 -10.60
N ASN A 46 -18.30 18.37 -10.62
CA ASN A 46 -17.52 18.00 -9.45
C ASN A 46 -16.70 19.21 -8.96
N THR A 47 -17.19 19.85 -7.91
CA THR A 47 -16.58 21.03 -7.29
C THR A 47 -16.29 20.81 -5.81
N ARG A 48 -15.91 19.57 -5.46
CA ARG A 48 -15.59 19.21 -4.07
C ARG A 48 -14.47 20.10 -3.56
N GLN A 49 -14.66 20.64 -2.36
CA GLN A 49 -13.63 21.46 -1.71
C GLN A 49 -12.52 20.56 -1.18
N PHE A 50 -11.32 21.12 -1.09
CA PHE A 50 -10.17 20.45 -0.51
C PHE A 50 -10.49 19.95 0.91
N HIS A 51 -10.12 18.71 1.19
CA HIS A 51 -9.99 18.20 2.55
C HIS A 51 -8.63 17.53 2.69
N GLY A 52 -8.02 17.61 3.87
CA GLY A 52 -6.63 17.18 4.07
C GLY A 52 -6.35 15.67 3.97
N HIS A 53 -7.28 14.88 3.40
CA HIS A 53 -7.15 13.42 3.28
C HIS A 53 -7.03 12.93 1.83
N THR A 54 -7.26 13.77 0.81
CA THR A 54 -7.12 13.42 -0.62
C THR A 54 -6.65 14.63 -1.42
N GLU A 55 -6.20 14.45 -2.66
CA GLU A 55 -5.92 15.54 -3.60
C GLU A 55 -7.17 16.08 -4.31
N PHE A 56 -6.97 17.13 -5.13
CA PHE A 56 -8.01 17.67 -6.00
C PHE A 56 -8.18 16.84 -7.27
N PHE A 57 -9.43 16.51 -7.59
CA PHE A 57 -9.80 16.00 -8.89
C PHE A 57 -9.87 17.13 -9.93
N SER A 58 -9.20 16.98 -11.08
CA SER A 58 -9.06 18.02 -12.10
C SER A 58 -8.81 17.44 -13.48
N HIS A 59 -9.22 18.15 -14.54
CA HIS A 59 -8.90 17.78 -15.91
C HIS A 59 -7.44 18.07 -16.25
N PHE A 60 -6.92 17.32 -17.24
CA PHE A 60 -5.64 17.62 -17.87
C PHE A 60 -5.66 18.98 -18.55
N GLY A 61 -4.52 19.67 -18.50
CA GLY A 61 -4.33 20.98 -19.09
C GLY A 61 -2.87 21.27 -19.42
N VAL A 62 -2.68 22.45 -20.01
CA VAL A 62 -1.35 23.01 -20.30
C VAL A 62 -1.09 24.14 -19.32
N TYR A 63 0.01 24.04 -18.59
CA TYR A 63 0.48 25.04 -17.64
C TYR A 63 1.66 25.80 -18.24
N ASP A 64 1.44 27.09 -18.54
CA ASP A 64 2.49 28.07 -18.89
C ASP A 64 2.58 29.09 -17.76
N VAL A 65 3.55 28.91 -16.86
CA VAL A 65 3.60 29.59 -15.56
C VAL A 65 4.86 30.42 -15.45
N ARG A 66 4.70 31.68 -15.01
CA ARG A 66 5.80 32.59 -14.70
C ARG A 66 5.83 32.85 -13.20
N LEU A 67 6.93 32.48 -12.55
CA LEU A 67 7.14 32.62 -11.10
C LEU A 67 8.22 33.66 -10.85
N THR A 68 7.92 34.73 -10.11
CA THR A 68 8.91 35.75 -9.75
C THR A 68 9.28 35.60 -8.27
N VAL A 69 10.54 35.28 -8.00
CA VAL A 69 11.09 35.05 -6.66
C VAL A 69 12.37 35.88 -6.45
N PRO A 70 12.90 36.03 -5.23
CA PRO A 70 14.19 36.67 -5.03
C PRO A 70 15.32 35.91 -5.77
N THR A 71 16.26 36.64 -6.36
CA THR A 71 17.26 36.07 -7.31
C THR A 71 18.09 34.92 -6.75
N ALA A 72 18.36 34.90 -5.43
CA ALA A 72 19.17 33.86 -4.79
C ALA A 72 18.39 32.56 -4.47
N TRP A 73 17.12 32.46 -4.87
CA TRP A 73 16.25 31.37 -4.46
C TRP A 73 16.10 30.35 -5.58
N THR A 74 16.43 29.10 -5.28
CA THR A 74 16.21 27.98 -6.20
C THR A 74 14.71 27.72 -6.32
N VAL A 75 14.22 27.45 -7.52
CA VAL A 75 12.83 27.10 -7.81
C VAL A 75 12.76 25.68 -8.34
N GLY A 76 11.77 24.91 -7.87
CA GLY A 76 11.31 23.68 -8.51
C GLY A 76 9.82 23.76 -8.73
N ALA A 77 9.33 23.24 -9.85
CA ALA A 77 7.91 23.26 -10.17
C ALA A 77 7.55 22.04 -11.00
N THR A 78 6.24 21.75 -11.09
CA THR A 78 5.68 20.94 -12.15
C THR A 78 6.17 21.47 -13.50
N GLY A 79 6.70 20.59 -14.33
CA GLY A 79 7.19 20.90 -15.67
C GLY A 79 8.68 21.21 -15.75
N VAL A 80 9.03 21.78 -16.90
CA VAL A 80 10.42 22.10 -17.27
C VAL A 80 10.61 23.61 -17.31
N GLU A 81 11.73 24.08 -16.74
CA GLU A 81 12.11 25.49 -16.79
C GLU A 81 12.58 25.84 -18.22
N GLN A 82 11.77 26.60 -18.94
CA GLN A 82 12.02 27.01 -20.33
C GLN A 82 12.96 28.22 -20.39
N SER A 83 12.81 29.16 -19.47
CA SER A 83 13.65 30.35 -19.42
C SER A 83 13.70 31.00 -18.04
N ARG A 84 14.74 31.80 -17.82
CA ARG A 84 14.95 32.60 -16.60
C ARG A 84 15.35 34.02 -16.97
N ARG A 85 14.77 35.01 -16.28
CA ARG A 85 15.05 36.43 -16.49
C ARG A 85 15.29 37.14 -15.17
N ASP A 86 16.52 37.61 -14.96
CA ASP A 86 16.84 38.57 -13.89
C ASP A 86 16.22 39.93 -14.21
N LEU A 87 15.52 40.52 -13.24
CA LEU A 87 14.85 41.81 -13.39
C LEU A 87 15.74 43.01 -12.98
N GLY A 88 16.94 42.76 -12.47
CA GLY A 88 17.91 43.79 -12.06
C GLY A 88 17.55 44.50 -10.75
N ASN A 89 16.53 44.02 -10.05
CA ASN A 89 16.04 44.57 -8.78
C ASN A 89 16.09 43.55 -7.63
N GLY A 90 16.90 42.50 -7.77
CA GLY A 90 17.01 41.40 -6.81
C GLY A 90 15.90 40.36 -6.92
N LEU A 91 15.09 40.41 -7.99
CA LEU A 91 14.09 39.40 -8.34
C LEU A 91 14.42 38.73 -9.68
N THR A 92 14.06 37.47 -9.80
CA THR A 92 14.18 36.66 -11.01
C THR A 92 12.84 36.05 -11.36
N THR A 93 12.44 36.14 -12.63
CA THR A 93 11.28 35.43 -13.17
C THR A 93 11.73 34.13 -13.82
N HIS A 94 11.14 33.02 -13.39
CA HIS A 94 11.29 31.67 -13.95
C HIS A 94 10.06 31.33 -14.78
N HIS A 95 10.25 30.76 -15.96
CA HIS A 95 9.17 30.33 -16.85
C HIS A 95 9.15 28.81 -16.92
N TYR A 96 8.08 28.20 -16.41
CA TYR A 96 7.84 26.76 -16.46
C TYR A 96 6.75 26.45 -17.47
N TYR A 97 6.91 25.32 -18.16
CA TYR A 97 5.93 24.79 -19.09
C TYR A 97 5.73 23.29 -18.85
N GLN A 98 4.47 22.86 -18.83
CA GLN A 98 4.11 21.44 -18.87
C GLN A 98 2.76 21.27 -19.57
N ALA A 99 2.68 20.31 -20.49
CA ALA A 99 1.44 19.87 -21.09
C ALA A 99 0.95 18.56 -20.45
N ASP A 100 -0.34 18.28 -20.64
CA ASP A 100 -0.98 17.02 -20.28
C ASP A 100 -0.87 16.64 -18.80
N VAL A 101 -0.95 17.63 -17.90
CA VAL A 101 -0.99 17.41 -16.44
C VAL A 101 -2.25 18.02 -15.82
N HIS A 102 -2.69 17.49 -14.68
CA HIS A 102 -3.94 17.91 -14.00
C HIS A 102 -3.72 18.76 -12.74
N ASP A 103 -2.47 19.05 -12.38
CA ASP A 103 -2.12 19.94 -11.28
C ASP A 103 -0.78 20.65 -11.52
N PHE A 104 -0.52 21.69 -10.73
CA PHE A 104 0.72 22.44 -10.72
C PHE A 104 1.12 22.85 -9.30
N ALA A 105 2.23 22.30 -8.83
CA ALA A 105 2.86 22.71 -7.58
C ALA A 105 4.25 23.29 -7.83
N TRP A 106 4.73 24.08 -6.88
CA TRP A 106 6.10 24.59 -6.92
C TRP A 106 6.66 24.82 -5.53
N THR A 107 7.99 24.82 -5.45
CA THR A 107 8.75 25.05 -4.24
C THR A 107 9.86 26.06 -4.48
N THR A 108 10.24 26.79 -3.43
CA THR A 108 11.42 27.64 -3.48
C THR A 108 12.12 27.79 -2.15
N SER A 109 13.45 27.85 -2.19
CA SER A 109 14.29 28.12 -1.04
C SER A 109 15.68 28.59 -1.48
N PRO A 110 16.33 29.49 -0.73
CA PRO A 110 17.75 29.77 -0.93
C PRO A 110 18.65 28.65 -0.37
N ASP A 111 18.09 27.74 0.43
CA ASP A 111 18.86 26.71 1.14
C ASP A 111 18.96 25.40 0.34
N TYR A 112 18.24 25.26 -0.77
CA TYR A 112 18.25 24.04 -1.58
C TYR A 112 19.62 23.76 -2.20
N VAL A 113 20.11 22.53 -2.02
CA VAL A 113 21.18 21.95 -2.83
C VAL A 113 20.54 21.22 -4.01
N GLU A 114 20.97 21.54 -5.23
CA GLU A 114 20.43 20.94 -6.45
C GLU A 114 21.38 19.87 -7.01
N HIS A 115 20.82 18.70 -7.33
CA HIS A 115 21.50 17.64 -8.07
C HIS A 115 20.66 17.22 -9.28
N ARG A 116 21.32 16.70 -10.32
CA ARG A 116 20.65 16.14 -11.51
C ARG A 116 21.32 14.85 -11.95
N GLU A 117 20.52 13.88 -12.34
CA GLU A 117 20.99 12.63 -12.95
C GLU A 117 20.04 12.18 -14.06
N PRO A 118 20.57 11.59 -15.16
CA PRO A 118 19.73 11.00 -16.18
C PRO A 118 19.20 9.62 -15.74
N PHE A 119 17.96 9.34 -16.10
CA PHE A 119 17.40 8.01 -16.21
C PHE A 119 17.52 7.53 -17.66
N GLU A 120 18.23 6.42 -17.86
CA GLU A 120 18.37 5.75 -19.15
C GLU A 120 18.18 4.25 -18.92
N GLU A 121 17.13 3.67 -19.48
CA GLU A 121 16.86 2.23 -19.46
C GLU A 121 16.44 1.78 -20.87
N PRO A 122 17.05 0.74 -21.45
CA PRO A 122 16.67 0.27 -22.78
C PRO A 122 15.18 -0.05 -22.89
N GLY A 123 14.50 0.58 -23.85
CA GLY A 123 13.06 0.38 -24.09
C GLY A 123 12.15 1.35 -23.35
N LEU A 124 12.69 2.22 -22.49
CA LEU A 124 11.95 3.31 -21.84
C LEU A 124 12.47 4.69 -22.28
N PRO A 125 11.62 5.72 -22.32
CA PRO A 125 12.06 7.08 -22.61
C PRO A 125 13.09 7.59 -21.59
N PRO A 126 14.10 8.38 -22.00
CA PRO A 126 15.02 9.01 -21.08
C PRO A 126 14.28 10.08 -20.26
N VAL A 127 14.66 10.22 -18.99
CA VAL A 127 14.07 11.21 -18.07
C VAL A 127 15.19 11.92 -17.33
N GLU A 128 15.15 13.25 -17.28
CA GLU A 128 16.03 14.00 -16.39
C GLU A 128 15.45 14.01 -14.96
N MET A 129 16.17 13.43 -14.01
CA MET A 129 15.80 13.49 -12.59
C MET A 129 16.49 14.68 -11.96
N ARG A 130 15.71 15.60 -11.39
CA ARG A 130 16.21 16.79 -10.70
C ARG A 130 15.85 16.74 -9.23
N LEU A 131 16.85 16.73 -8.35
CA LEU A 131 16.66 16.67 -6.90
C LEU A 131 16.96 18.03 -6.25
N LEU A 132 16.00 18.55 -5.48
CA LEU A 132 16.14 19.72 -4.62
C LEU A 132 16.18 19.28 -3.16
N MET A 133 17.36 19.36 -2.54
CA MET A 133 17.64 18.74 -1.25
C MET A 133 17.90 19.73 -0.12
N GLN A 134 17.51 19.41 1.12
CA GLN A 134 17.99 20.16 2.28
C GLN A 134 19.48 19.84 2.52
N PRO A 135 20.34 20.83 2.85
CA PRO A 135 21.78 20.62 3.00
C PRO A 135 22.15 19.51 3.99
N GLU A 136 21.41 19.39 5.09
CA GLU A 136 21.62 18.37 6.12
C GLU A 136 21.41 16.93 5.63
N HIS A 137 20.76 16.74 4.48
CA HIS A 137 20.48 15.44 3.91
C HIS A 137 21.27 15.13 2.63
N GLU A 138 22.13 16.04 2.16
CA GLU A 138 22.86 15.95 0.88
C GLU A 138 23.53 14.58 0.67
N GLY A 139 24.09 13.99 1.74
CA GLY A 139 24.70 12.66 1.70
C GLY A 139 23.76 11.49 1.34
N GLN A 140 22.46 11.76 1.15
CA GLN A 140 21.44 10.79 0.76
C GLN A 140 20.93 10.99 -0.68
N ALA A 141 21.46 11.96 -1.44
CA ALA A 141 21.00 12.26 -2.80
C ALA A 141 20.92 11.02 -3.71
N GLY A 142 21.98 10.20 -3.72
CA GLY A 142 22.01 8.96 -4.50
C GLY A 142 20.89 7.98 -4.14
N ARG A 143 20.41 7.95 -2.89
CA ARG A 143 19.29 7.07 -2.49
C ARG A 143 17.96 7.51 -3.10
N HIS A 144 17.76 8.83 -3.25
CA HIS A 144 16.58 9.36 -3.94
C HIS A 144 16.62 9.08 -5.44
N PHE A 145 17.79 9.23 -6.08
CA PHE A 145 17.94 8.87 -7.49
C PHE A 145 17.75 7.38 -7.74
N GLU A 146 18.36 6.50 -6.94
CA GLU A 146 18.18 5.05 -7.08
C GLU A 146 16.73 4.61 -6.87
N ALA A 147 16.03 5.19 -5.89
CA ALA A 147 14.61 4.91 -5.68
C ALA A 147 13.71 5.42 -6.82
N THR A 148 13.98 6.62 -7.33
CA THR A 148 13.23 7.18 -8.47
C THR A 148 13.50 6.37 -9.74
N ARG A 149 14.75 5.96 -9.98
CA ARG A 149 15.17 5.08 -11.07
C ARG A 149 14.45 3.72 -10.98
N ALA A 150 14.36 3.13 -9.80
CA ALA A 150 13.65 1.88 -9.60
C ALA A 150 12.14 2.01 -9.90
N ALA A 151 11.51 3.11 -9.48
CA ALA A 151 10.10 3.37 -9.80
C ALA A 151 9.91 3.56 -11.32
N LEU A 152 10.66 4.47 -11.96
CA LEU A 152 10.57 4.71 -13.41
C LEU A 152 10.80 3.45 -14.24
N LYS A 153 11.78 2.63 -13.85
CA LYS A 153 12.08 1.35 -14.50
C LYS A 153 10.93 0.36 -14.34
N HIS A 154 10.60 -0.01 -13.10
CA HIS A 154 9.70 -1.12 -12.86
C HIS A 154 8.25 -0.78 -13.21
N TYR A 155 7.78 0.44 -12.93
CA TYR A 155 6.45 0.86 -13.38
C TYR A 155 6.41 1.00 -14.91
N GLY A 156 7.49 1.52 -15.50
CA GLY A 156 7.70 1.60 -16.95
C GLY A 156 7.57 0.25 -17.66
N GLU A 157 8.31 -0.75 -17.16
CA GLU A 157 8.32 -2.12 -17.67
C GLU A 157 7.01 -2.86 -17.38
N TRP A 158 6.39 -2.62 -16.22
CA TRP A 158 5.22 -3.39 -15.80
C TRP A 158 3.90 -2.87 -16.33
N PHE A 159 3.74 -1.55 -16.49
CA PHE A 159 2.45 -0.95 -16.79
C PHE A 159 2.47 -0.10 -18.07
N GLY A 160 3.52 0.69 -18.25
CA GLY A 160 3.70 1.53 -19.44
C GLY A 160 4.66 2.69 -19.15
N PRO A 161 5.22 3.34 -20.18
CA PRO A 161 6.32 4.30 -20.01
C PRO A 161 5.88 5.61 -19.34
N TYR A 162 6.78 6.23 -18.57
CA TYR A 162 6.64 7.61 -18.13
C TYR A 162 6.81 8.56 -19.34
N PRO A 163 5.84 9.45 -19.63
CA PRO A 163 5.78 10.17 -20.90
C PRO A 163 6.51 11.52 -20.88
N TYR A 164 6.93 12.01 -19.71
CA TYR A 164 7.53 13.34 -19.57
C TYR A 164 9.06 13.29 -19.56
N GLU A 165 9.69 14.38 -20.01
CA GLU A 165 11.15 14.46 -20.14
C GLU A 165 11.89 14.72 -18.81
N GLN A 166 11.19 15.17 -17.77
CA GLN A 166 11.79 15.51 -16.48
C GLN A 166 10.90 15.05 -15.32
N ILE A 167 11.52 14.78 -14.18
CA ILE A 167 10.86 14.63 -12.88
C ILE A 167 11.65 15.37 -11.79
N THR A 168 10.97 16.19 -11.01
CA THR A 168 11.56 16.94 -9.89
C THR A 168 11.26 16.21 -8.56
N ILE A 169 12.31 15.88 -7.82
CA ILE A 169 12.26 15.29 -6.49
C ILE A 169 12.58 16.40 -5.49
N VAL A 170 11.78 16.54 -4.44
CA VAL A 170 11.97 17.56 -3.41
C VAL A 170 12.14 16.90 -2.06
N ASP A 171 13.27 17.11 -1.40
CA ASP A 171 13.41 16.81 0.03
C ASP A 171 12.78 17.96 0.84
N PRO A 172 11.64 17.72 1.49
CA PRO A 172 10.91 18.74 2.20
C PRO A 172 11.60 19.11 3.52
N ALA A 173 11.46 20.37 3.94
CA ALA A 173 11.99 20.82 5.22
C ALA A 173 11.44 19.99 6.40
N TRP A 174 12.26 19.82 7.45
CA TRP A 174 11.82 19.18 8.69
C TRP A 174 10.54 19.83 9.24
N GLN A 175 9.58 19.00 9.65
CA GLN A 175 8.25 19.42 10.15
C GLN A 175 7.36 20.18 9.15
N SER A 176 7.70 20.18 7.85
CA SER A 176 6.82 20.76 6.83
C SER A 176 5.45 20.08 6.75
N GLY A 177 5.35 18.80 7.08
CA GLY A 177 4.11 18.05 6.83
C GLY A 177 3.93 17.65 5.36
N ALA A 178 4.85 18.06 4.48
CA ALA A 178 4.90 17.67 3.07
C ALA A 178 5.84 16.45 2.88
N GLY A 179 5.77 15.48 3.78
CA GLY A 179 6.74 14.35 3.86
C GLY A 179 6.71 13.40 2.67
N GLY A 180 5.61 13.34 1.94
CA GLY A 180 5.41 12.63 0.69
C GLY A 180 4.17 13.23 0.02
N MET A 181 4.31 13.74 -1.19
CA MET A 181 3.25 14.39 -1.97
C MET A 181 3.55 14.28 -3.47
N GLU A 182 2.52 14.10 -4.28
CA GLU A 182 2.61 13.47 -5.60
C GLU A 182 2.16 14.33 -6.80
N TYR A 183 2.57 15.59 -6.86
CA TYR A 183 2.16 16.45 -7.99
C TYR A 183 2.74 15.96 -9.33
N PRO A 184 2.10 16.26 -10.46
CA PRO A 184 2.61 15.86 -11.77
C PRO A 184 4.02 16.41 -12.00
N THR A 185 4.94 15.53 -12.39
CA THR A 185 6.37 15.80 -12.63
C THR A 185 7.15 16.41 -11.45
N LEU A 186 6.52 16.54 -10.28
CA LEU A 186 7.14 17.08 -9.06
C LEU A 186 6.56 16.39 -7.85
N PHE A 187 7.41 15.72 -7.07
CA PHE A 187 6.96 15.07 -5.84
C PHE A 187 7.91 15.37 -4.68
N THR A 188 7.39 15.34 -3.46
CA THR A 188 8.22 15.42 -2.25
C THR A 188 8.58 14.03 -1.77
N ALA A 189 9.81 13.84 -1.30
CA ALA A 189 10.26 12.60 -0.72
C ALA A 189 11.07 12.90 0.54
N GLY A 190 10.43 12.77 1.69
CA GLY A 190 11.03 13.01 2.99
C GLY A 190 12.12 12.00 3.32
N THR A 191 13.22 12.48 3.89
CA THR A 191 14.22 11.64 4.53
C THR A 191 14.53 12.07 5.96
N ARG A 192 15.36 11.31 6.66
CA ARG A 192 15.78 11.55 8.05
C ARG A 192 17.28 11.47 8.18
N TRP A 193 17.80 12.17 9.18
CA TRP A 193 19.21 12.10 9.57
C TRP A 193 19.60 10.66 9.88
N LEU A 194 20.83 10.31 9.48
CA LEU A 194 21.45 9.02 9.75
C LEU A 194 20.63 7.83 9.25
N ALA A 195 19.81 7.99 8.20
CA ALA A 195 19.03 6.88 7.64
C ALA A 195 19.97 5.68 7.33
N PRO A 196 19.79 4.52 8.00
CA PRO A 196 20.71 3.41 7.83
C PRO A 196 20.68 2.86 6.40
N ARG A 197 21.77 2.21 5.99
CA ARG A 197 21.77 1.32 4.82
C ARG A 197 20.88 0.10 5.13
N HIS A 198 20.23 -0.45 4.11
CA HIS A 198 19.29 -1.59 4.25
C HIS A 198 18.09 -1.32 5.17
N ALA A 199 17.77 -0.04 5.35
CA ALA A 199 16.50 0.44 5.88
C ALA A 199 15.90 1.34 4.81
N THR A 200 14.79 0.91 4.21
CA THR A 200 14.16 1.58 3.05
C THR A 200 13.46 2.90 3.38
N GLN A 201 13.89 3.66 4.39
CA GLN A 201 13.18 4.85 4.86
C GLN A 201 13.19 6.07 3.92
N PRO A 202 14.20 6.31 3.06
CA PRO A 202 14.00 7.22 1.93
C PRO A 202 13.45 6.50 0.68
N GLU A 203 13.85 5.26 0.43
CA GLU A 203 13.45 4.54 -0.79
C GLU A 203 11.95 4.25 -0.83
N SER A 204 11.36 3.82 0.28
CA SER A 204 9.94 3.50 0.38
C SER A 204 9.08 4.70 0.00
N VAL A 205 9.31 5.86 0.63
CA VAL A 205 8.57 7.07 0.30
C VAL A 205 8.87 7.49 -1.13
N THR A 206 10.13 7.58 -1.54
CA THR A 206 10.49 8.02 -2.90
C THR A 206 9.86 7.16 -3.99
N VAL A 207 9.85 5.82 -3.84
CA VAL A 207 9.18 4.89 -4.79
C VAL A 207 7.67 5.10 -4.79
N HIS A 208 7.05 5.36 -3.64
CA HIS A 208 5.62 5.64 -3.55
C HIS A 208 5.27 6.91 -4.34
N GLU A 209 5.94 8.01 -4.03
CA GLU A 209 5.63 9.32 -4.60
C GLU A 209 5.98 9.40 -6.10
N ALA A 210 7.06 8.73 -6.52
CA ALA A 210 7.36 8.53 -7.94
C ALA A 210 6.33 7.61 -8.63
N GLY A 211 5.82 6.61 -7.94
CA GLY A 211 4.81 5.69 -8.47
C GLY A 211 3.45 6.34 -8.73
N HIS A 212 3.09 7.36 -7.94
CA HIS A 212 1.90 8.18 -8.21
C HIS A 212 1.95 8.88 -9.56
N GLN A 213 3.12 9.11 -10.15
CA GLN A 213 3.20 9.67 -11.50
C GLN A 213 2.49 8.80 -12.54
N PHE A 214 2.31 7.50 -12.28
CA PHE A 214 1.60 6.58 -13.15
C PHE A 214 0.10 6.54 -12.81
N PHE A 215 -0.26 6.12 -11.60
CA PHE A 215 -1.67 5.86 -11.27
C PHE A 215 -2.47 7.13 -10.98
N TYR A 216 -1.84 8.19 -10.48
CA TYR A 216 -2.50 9.48 -10.25
C TYR A 216 -2.15 10.48 -11.37
N GLY A 217 -0.86 10.71 -11.62
CA GLY A 217 -0.39 11.68 -12.61
C GLY A 217 -0.87 11.44 -14.04
N ILE A 218 -0.82 10.20 -14.52
CA ILE A 218 -1.19 9.83 -15.90
C ILE A 218 -2.61 9.28 -15.98
N VAL A 219 -3.05 8.45 -15.03
CA VAL A 219 -4.40 7.84 -15.07
C VAL A 219 -5.45 8.69 -14.36
N ALA A 220 -5.06 9.79 -13.68
CA ALA A 220 -5.90 10.83 -13.08
C ALA A 220 -7.21 10.31 -12.47
N ASN A 221 -7.11 9.31 -11.57
CA ASN A 221 -8.27 8.82 -10.87
C ASN A 221 -8.86 9.93 -9.98
N ASN A 222 -10.16 9.83 -9.70
CA ASN A 222 -10.83 10.74 -8.77
C ASN A 222 -10.51 10.33 -7.33
N GLU A 223 -9.42 10.83 -6.77
CA GLU A 223 -8.97 10.49 -5.42
C GLU A 223 -9.99 10.92 -4.34
N VAL A 224 -10.72 12.01 -4.56
CA VAL A 224 -11.73 12.53 -3.62
C VAL A 224 -12.79 11.49 -3.31
N ASP A 225 -13.27 10.79 -4.35
CA ASP A 225 -14.29 9.75 -4.20
C ASP A 225 -13.67 8.35 -4.13
N HIS A 226 -12.56 8.09 -4.82
CA HIS A 226 -11.99 6.76 -5.06
C HIS A 226 -10.47 6.68 -4.84
N ALA A 227 -9.95 7.29 -3.77
CA ALA A 227 -8.52 7.31 -3.42
C ALA A 227 -7.80 5.96 -3.48
N TRP A 228 -8.52 4.85 -3.32
CA TRP A 228 -7.92 3.52 -3.40
C TRP A 228 -7.34 3.19 -4.80
N LEU A 229 -7.87 3.79 -5.87
CA LEU A 229 -7.34 3.64 -7.23
C LEU A 229 -5.96 4.29 -7.38
N ASP A 230 -5.69 5.37 -6.66
CA ASP A 230 -4.38 5.99 -6.61
C ASP A 230 -3.50 5.28 -5.58
N GLU A 231 -3.89 5.40 -4.32
CA GLU A 231 -3.08 5.03 -3.16
C GLU A 231 -2.87 3.54 -3.02
N GLY A 232 -3.90 2.77 -3.35
CA GLY A 232 -3.90 1.34 -3.20
C GLY A 232 -3.19 0.61 -4.32
N LEU A 233 -3.46 0.99 -5.59
CA LEU A 233 -2.73 0.45 -6.74
C LEU A 233 -1.24 0.79 -6.64
N ASN A 234 -0.94 2.05 -6.31
CA ASN A 234 0.44 2.50 -6.14
C ASN A 234 1.13 1.80 -4.96
N THR A 235 0.45 1.65 -3.82
CA THR A 235 0.96 0.87 -2.68
C THR A 235 1.36 -0.54 -3.09
N PHE A 236 0.52 -1.24 -3.85
CA PHE A 236 0.80 -2.60 -4.29
C PHE A 236 2.06 -2.64 -5.16
N ALA A 237 2.16 -1.75 -6.16
CA ALA A 237 3.30 -1.66 -7.06
C ALA A 237 4.60 -1.25 -6.33
N GLN A 238 4.50 -0.33 -5.37
CA GLN A 238 5.59 0.10 -4.50
C GLN A 238 6.14 -1.09 -3.72
N ALA A 239 5.27 -1.89 -3.10
CA ALA A 239 5.69 -3.06 -2.33
C ALA A 239 6.46 -4.07 -3.20
N ARG A 240 6.02 -4.29 -4.45
CA ARG A 240 6.77 -5.12 -5.41
C ARG A 240 8.12 -4.53 -5.77
N THR A 241 8.16 -3.23 -6.05
CA THR A 241 9.38 -2.51 -6.45
C THR A 241 10.43 -2.60 -5.35
N LEU A 242 10.03 -2.41 -4.09
CA LEU A 242 10.93 -2.54 -2.95
C LEU A 242 11.48 -3.96 -2.78
N ASP A 243 10.63 -4.98 -2.97
CA ASP A 243 11.00 -6.39 -2.87
C ASP A 243 12.02 -6.81 -3.94
N VAL A 244 11.95 -6.25 -5.15
CA VAL A 244 12.89 -6.58 -6.24
C VAL A 244 14.16 -5.74 -6.22
N ALA A 245 14.08 -4.46 -5.85
CA ALA A 245 15.18 -3.51 -6.00
C ALA A 245 15.97 -3.23 -4.71
N PHE A 246 15.39 -3.44 -3.53
CA PHE A 246 15.96 -2.96 -2.27
C PHE A 246 16.09 -4.04 -1.18
N GLU A 247 16.27 -5.29 -1.59
CA GLU A 247 16.63 -6.40 -0.69
C GLU A 247 18.16 -6.53 -0.50
N PRO A 248 18.65 -6.90 0.70
CA PRO A 248 17.87 -7.14 1.92
C PRO A 248 17.42 -5.85 2.60
N ASN A 249 16.22 -5.87 3.19
CA ASN A 249 15.70 -4.82 4.06
C ASN A 249 15.46 -5.35 5.48
N TYR A 250 15.71 -4.53 6.50
CA TYR A 250 15.64 -4.93 7.90
C TYR A 250 14.75 -4.03 8.73
N TYR A 251 14.14 -4.62 9.77
CA TYR A 251 13.37 -3.87 10.74
C TYR A 251 14.27 -2.83 11.42
N THR A 252 13.82 -1.58 11.41
CA THR A 252 14.56 -0.45 11.94
C THR A 252 13.68 0.35 12.89
N ARG A 253 14.11 0.50 14.15
CA ARG A 253 13.45 1.36 15.15
C ARG A 253 14.35 2.54 15.46
N ARG A 254 13.77 3.73 15.63
CA ARG A 254 14.50 4.93 16.07
C ARG A 254 14.20 5.21 17.54
N TYR A 255 15.25 5.49 18.30
CA TYR A 255 15.21 5.82 19.74
C TYR A 255 15.47 7.31 19.97
N PHE A 256 15.30 7.77 21.21
CA PHE A 256 15.55 9.16 21.63
C PHE A 256 14.77 10.19 20.80
N GLY A 257 13.44 10.11 20.82
CA GLY A 257 12.58 11.02 20.05
C GLY A 257 12.66 10.83 18.53
N GLY A 258 13.19 9.69 18.07
CA GLY A 258 13.31 9.37 16.65
C GLY A 258 14.65 9.76 16.01
N PHE A 259 15.62 10.20 16.81
CA PHE A 259 16.90 10.68 16.30
C PHE A 259 17.85 9.54 15.91
N ILE A 260 18.10 8.58 16.81
CA ILE A 260 19.09 7.51 16.59
C ILE A 260 18.41 6.25 16.06
N PRO A 261 18.73 5.76 14.85
CA PRO A 261 18.21 4.50 14.35
C PRO A 261 18.99 3.30 14.89
N TRP A 262 18.29 2.19 15.04
CA TRP A 262 18.84 0.87 15.32
C TRP A 262 18.24 -0.15 14.35
N VAL A 263 19.11 -0.89 13.67
CA VAL A 263 18.73 -1.89 12.67
C VAL A 263 18.83 -3.29 13.29
N PHE A 264 17.72 -4.02 13.30
CA PHE A 264 17.64 -5.39 13.77
C PHE A 264 17.94 -6.34 12.60
N ARG A 265 19.22 -6.66 12.39
CA ARG A 265 19.67 -7.47 11.25
C ARG A 265 19.13 -8.90 11.23
N ASP A 266 18.71 -9.42 12.38
CA ASP A 266 18.06 -10.73 12.48
C ASP A 266 16.58 -10.70 12.07
N LEU A 267 16.02 -9.51 11.90
CA LEU A 267 14.63 -9.28 11.50
C LEU A 267 14.60 -8.71 10.09
N ARG A 268 14.82 -9.58 9.10
CA ARG A 268 14.62 -9.24 7.69
C ARG A 268 13.14 -9.04 7.44
N LEU A 269 12.81 -7.93 6.77
CA LEU A 269 11.45 -7.64 6.35
C LEU A 269 11.22 -8.27 4.98
N HIS A 270 10.07 -8.90 4.80
CA HIS A 270 9.67 -9.44 3.51
C HIS A 270 8.32 -8.87 3.11
N ARG A 271 8.12 -8.67 1.81
CA ARG A 271 6.83 -8.22 1.28
C ARG A 271 5.68 -9.12 1.72
N ASP A 272 5.84 -10.44 1.66
CA ASP A 272 4.79 -11.40 1.98
C ASP A 272 4.33 -11.41 3.44
N ALA A 273 5.18 -10.96 4.36
CA ALA A 273 4.94 -11.02 5.80
C ALA A 273 4.74 -9.64 6.43
N ASP A 274 5.65 -8.71 6.14
CA ASP A 274 5.73 -7.40 6.77
C ASP A 274 5.21 -6.28 5.85
N GLY A 275 5.52 -6.39 4.55
CA GLY A 275 5.10 -5.44 3.52
C GLY A 275 3.65 -5.59 3.07
N ASN A 276 2.98 -6.68 3.46
CA ASN A 276 1.60 -6.96 3.07
C ASN A 276 0.57 -6.01 3.71
N ARG A 277 0.97 -5.20 4.71
CA ARG A 277 0.14 -4.18 5.38
C ARG A 277 -1.04 -4.70 6.21
N LEU A 278 -1.10 -6.00 6.51
CA LEU A 278 -2.16 -6.60 7.33
C LEU A 278 -2.30 -5.95 8.71
N HIS A 279 -1.17 -5.61 9.35
CA HIS A 279 -1.15 -5.06 10.71
C HIS A 279 -1.91 -3.73 10.83
N ALA A 280 -1.89 -2.91 9.77
CA ALA A 280 -2.52 -1.60 9.72
C ALA A 280 -3.97 -1.66 9.25
N TYR A 281 -4.32 -2.65 8.41
CA TYR A 281 -5.70 -2.90 7.98
C TYR A 281 -6.54 -3.55 9.08
N ARG A 282 -6.05 -4.64 9.71
CA ARG A 282 -6.86 -5.50 10.60
C ARG A 282 -7.65 -4.78 11.71
N PRO A 283 -7.16 -3.70 12.38
CA PRO A 283 -7.92 -3.06 13.45
C PRO A 283 -9.12 -2.26 12.92
N LEU A 284 -9.12 -1.92 11.63
CA LEU A 284 -10.07 -1.05 10.97
C LEU A 284 -10.85 -1.80 9.86
N ALA A 285 -10.75 -3.13 9.81
CA ALA A 285 -11.30 -3.94 8.73
C ALA A 285 -12.82 -3.78 8.51
N ARG A 286 -13.55 -3.40 9.57
CA ARG A 286 -15.02 -3.19 9.57
C ARG A 286 -15.43 -1.73 9.46
N GLN A 287 -14.47 -0.80 9.45
CA GLN A 287 -14.74 0.60 9.70
C GLN A 287 -15.51 1.26 8.55
N ASP A 288 -15.15 0.94 7.31
CA ASP A 288 -15.80 1.44 6.11
C ASP A 288 -15.80 0.37 4.99
N ALA A 289 -16.82 0.42 4.12
CA ALA A 289 -16.74 -0.19 2.80
C ALA A 289 -15.88 0.71 1.90
N GLN A 290 -15.02 0.13 1.07
CA GLN A 290 -14.08 0.90 0.24
C GLN A 290 -14.78 1.65 -0.91
N ALA A 291 -16.02 1.25 -1.25
CA ALA A 291 -16.88 1.97 -2.18
C ALA A 291 -17.47 3.28 -1.60
N THR A 292 -17.40 3.50 -0.29
CA THR A 292 -17.80 4.78 0.31
C THR A 292 -16.88 5.88 -0.24
N PRO A 293 -17.40 7.02 -0.73
CA PRO A 293 -16.57 8.12 -1.17
C PRO A 293 -15.54 8.50 -0.11
N THR A 294 -14.27 8.63 -0.51
CA THR A 294 -13.15 8.75 0.46
C THR A 294 -13.34 9.91 1.44
N TRP A 295 -13.90 11.04 0.98
CA TRP A 295 -14.23 12.19 1.82
C TRP A 295 -15.30 11.93 2.91
N GLN A 296 -16.04 10.82 2.83
CA GLN A 296 -17.06 10.40 3.80
C GLN A 296 -16.58 9.30 4.76
N TYR A 297 -15.36 8.80 4.61
CA TYR A 297 -14.82 7.78 5.50
C TYR A 297 -14.84 8.22 6.97
N TRP A 298 -14.96 7.24 7.87
CA TRP A 298 -14.81 7.48 9.29
C TRP A 298 -13.45 8.13 9.61
N PRO A 299 -13.39 9.11 10.54
CA PRO A 299 -12.13 9.74 10.91
C PRO A 299 -11.05 8.72 11.29
N GLY A 300 -9.93 8.74 10.56
CA GLY A 300 -8.77 7.87 10.78
C GLY A 300 -8.80 6.53 10.04
N SER A 301 -9.85 6.20 9.27
CA SER A 301 -9.89 4.95 8.51
C SER A 301 -9.28 5.05 7.11
N ALA A 302 -9.24 6.26 6.52
CA ALA A 302 -8.85 6.47 5.12
C ALA A 302 -7.54 5.78 4.72
N SER A 303 -6.48 5.89 5.53
CA SER A 303 -5.21 5.21 5.22
C SER A 303 -5.34 3.68 5.21
N ALA A 304 -6.07 3.11 6.18
CA ALA A 304 -6.27 1.67 6.26
C ALA A 304 -7.12 1.12 5.11
N ILE A 305 -8.11 1.89 4.65
CA ILE A 305 -9.04 1.46 3.62
C ILE A 305 -8.52 1.77 2.21
N SER A 306 -7.97 2.95 1.94
CA SER A 306 -7.48 3.31 0.60
C SER A 306 -6.15 2.63 0.25
N TYR A 307 -5.23 2.50 1.22
CA TYR A 307 -3.90 1.96 0.96
C TYR A 307 -3.84 0.47 1.32
N ASN A 308 -4.05 0.16 2.59
CA ASN A 308 -3.67 -1.14 3.16
C ASN A 308 -4.62 -2.26 2.70
N LYS A 309 -5.93 -2.01 2.75
CA LYS A 309 -6.95 -2.96 2.27
C LYS A 309 -6.74 -3.27 0.78
N THR A 310 -6.49 -2.24 -0.05
CA THR A 310 -6.26 -2.39 -1.49
C THR A 310 -5.05 -3.25 -1.79
N ALA A 311 -3.92 -2.93 -1.17
CA ALA A 311 -2.70 -3.69 -1.31
C ALA A 311 -2.90 -5.17 -0.95
N LEU A 312 -3.57 -5.43 0.18
CA LEU A 312 -3.87 -6.78 0.65
C LEU A 312 -4.73 -7.57 -0.32
N TRP A 313 -5.80 -6.96 -0.83
CA TRP A 313 -6.68 -7.66 -1.76
C TRP A 313 -6.05 -7.82 -3.14
N LEU A 314 -5.17 -6.91 -3.59
CA LEU A 314 -4.37 -7.09 -4.81
C LEU A 314 -3.30 -8.18 -4.64
N HIS A 315 -2.64 -8.28 -3.49
CA HIS A 315 -1.71 -9.38 -3.21
C HIS A 315 -2.45 -10.72 -3.09
N THR A 316 -3.67 -10.73 -2.53
CA THR A 316 -4.55 -11.91 -2.52
C THR A 316 -4.91 -12.29 -3.96
N LEU A 317 -5.34 -11.32 -4.77
CA LEU A 317 -5.69 -11.53 -6.17
C LEU A 317 -4.50 -12.06 -6.98
N GLU A 318 -3.29 -11.53 -6.77
CA GLU A 318 -2.08 -12.04 -7.37
C GLU A 318 -1.83 -13.52 -7.05
N ARG A 319 -2.05 -13.94 -5.80
CA ARG A 319 -1.92 -15.35 -5.41
C ARG A 319 -3.01 -16.23 -6.03
N MET A 320 -4.16 -15.66 -6.39
CA MET A 320 -5.24 -16.38 -7.06
C MET A 320 -5.02 -16.54 -8.56
N ILE A 321 -4.64 -15.47 -9.27
CA ILE A 321 -4.60 -15.44 -10.75
C ILE A 321 -3.17 -15.41 -11.31
N GLY A 322 -2.16 -15.26 -10.46
CA GLY A 322 -0.75 -15.15 -10.83
C GLY A 322 -0.33 -13.72 -11.20
N TRP A 323 0.96 -13.42 -10.97
CA TRP A 323 1.54 -12.11 -11.30
C TRP A 323 1.40 -11.78 -12.78
N ASP A 324 1.69 -12.71 -13.69
CA ASP A 324 1.65 -12.45 -15.13
C ASP A 324 0.26 -12.03 -15.62
N VAL A 325 -0.80 -12.54 -15.00
CA VAL A 325 -2.19 -12.15 -15.34
C VAL A 325 -2.51 -10.80 -14.73
N LEU A 326 -2.24 -10.61 -13.43
CA LEU A 326 -2.55 -9.34 -12.74
C LEU A 326 -1.75 -8.18 -13.31
N GLN A 327 -0.45 -8.36 -13.57
CA GLN A 327 0.42 -7.36 -14.19
C GLN A 327 -0.11 -6.94 -15.55
N ARG A 328 -0.48 -7.90 -16.42
CA ARG A 328 -1.05 -7.57 -17.74
C ARG A 328 -2.37 -6.83 -17.61
N ALA A 329 -3.19 -7.18 -16.63
CA ALA A 329 -4.45 -6.50 -16.38
C ALA A 329 -4.22 -5.05 -15.92
N MET A 330 -3.27 -4.81 -15.01
CA MET A 330 -2.87 -3.47 -14.59
C MET A 330 -2.23 -2.66 -15.72
N ALA A 331 -1.41 -3.28 -16.58
CA ALA A 331 -0.85 -2.65 -17.78
C ALA A 331 -1.94 -2.27 -18.78
N THR A 332 -2.90 -3.17 -19.02
CA THR A 332 -4.05 -2.91 -19.90
C THR A 332 -4.92 -1.77 -19.35
N TYR A 333 -5.10 -1.71 -18.03
CA TYR A 333 -5.80 -0.61 -17.38
C TYR A 333 -5.05 0.71 -17.58
N PHE A 334 -3.75 0.74 -17.29
CA PHE A 334 -2.90 1.91 -17.47
C PHE A 334 -2.93 2.41 -18.93
N GLU A 335 -2.74 1.52 -19.91
CA GLU A 335 -2.74 1.88 -21.33
C GLU A 335 -4.09 2.47 -21.79
N ARG A 336 -5.21 1.86 -21.38
CA ARG A 336 -6.55 2.31 -21.80
C ARG A 336 -6.95 3.66 -21.18
N TRP A 337 -6.49 3.90 -19.95
CA TRP A 337 -6.92 5.03 -19.13
C TRP A 337 -5.86 6.11 -18.93
N ALA A 338 -4.69 5.97 -19.54
CA ALA A 338 -3.71 7.04 -19.63
C ALA A 338 -4.35 8.31 -20.22
N PHE A 339 -4.16 9.42 -19.51
CA PHE A 339 -4.72 10.74 -19.78
C PHE A 339 -6.27 10.79 -19.80
N ARG A 340 -6.92 9.99 -18.96
CA ARG A 340 -8.38 9.92 -18.77
C ARG A 340 -8.75 9.90 -17.28
N HIS A 341 -10.04 9.73 -16.97
CA HIS A 341 -10.57 9.64 -15.61
C HIS A 341 -11.41 8.36 -15.46
N PRO A 342 -10.81 7.20 -15.15
CA PRO A 342 -11.53 5.94 -14.96
C PRO A 342 -12.32 5.90 -13.65
N THR A 343 -13.31 5.01 -13.62
CA THR A 343 -14.09 4.66 -12.43
C THR A 343 -13.65 3.31 -11.85
N PRO A 344 -14.05 2.97 -10.60
CA PRO A 344 -13.89 1.63 -10.05
C PRO A 344 -14.33 0.49 -10.97
N ASP A 345 -15.47 0.65 -11.63
CA ASP A 345 -16.01 -0.40 -12.50
C ASP A 345 -15.16 -0.60 -13.76
N ASP A 346 -14.49 0.44 -14.27
CA ASP A 346 -13.54 0.33 -15.38
C ASP A 346 -12.32 -0.53 -14.99
N PHE A 347 -11.81 -0.35 -13.77
CA PHE A 347 -10.73 -1.18 -13.25
C PHE A 347 -11.18 -2.65 -13.14
N PHE A 348 -12.33 -2.92 -12.49
CA PHE A 348 -12.83 -4.29 -12.32
C PHE A 348 -13.14 -4.97 -13.66
N ALA A 349 -13.67 -4.23 -14.63
CA ALA A 349 -13.93 -4.75 -15.97
C ALA A 349 -12.64 -5.21 -16.66
N VAL A 350 -11.57 -4.42 -16.60
CA VAL A 350 -10.26 -4.80 -17.17
C VAL A 350 -9.68 -6.03 -16.47
N ILE A 351 -9.77 -6.11 -15.13
CA ILE A 351 -9.30 -7.30 -14.41
C ILE A 351 -10.06 -8.54 -14.87
N ASN A 352 -11.40 -8.51 -14.92
CA ASN A 352 -12.22 -9.63 -15.36
C ASN A 352 -11.91 -10.05 -16.80
N GLU A 353 -11.77 -9.08 -17.70
CA GLU A 353 -11.45 -9.30 -19.11
C GLU A 353 -10.13 -10.05 -19.26
N VAL A 354 -9.06 -9.54 -18.65
CA VAL A 354 -7.71 -10.10 -18.80
C VAL A 354 -7.54 -11.42 -18.02
N ALA A 355 -8.22 -11.56 -16.88
CA ALA A 355 -8.21 -12.81 -16.12
C ALA A 355 -9.06 -13.91 -16.77
N GLY A 356 -9.95 -13.56 -17.72
CA GLY A 356 -10.83 -14.51 -18.40
C GLY A 356 -11.84 -15.19 -17.47
N GLN A 357 -12.14 -14.58 -16.33
CA GLN A 357 -13.07 -15.12 -15.31
C GLN A 357 -13.80 -13.99 -14.59
N ASP A 358 -15.01 -14.28 -14.10
CA ASP A 358 -15.80 -13.32 -13.33
C ASP A 358 -15.35 -13.30 -11.86
N LEU A 359 -14.72 -12.20 -11.45
CA LEU A 359 -14.28 -11.93 -10.08
C LEU A 359 -15.22 -10.96 -9.35
N GLY A 360 -16.42 -10.70 -9.88
CA GLY A 360 -17.42 -9.84 -9.26
C GLY A 360 -17.73 -10.24 -7.80
N TRP A 361 -17.83 -11.55 -7.53
CA TRP A 361 -18.02 -12.10 -6.18
C TRP A 361 -16.93 -11.68 -5.18
N PHE A 362 -15.71 -11.42 -5.66
CA PHE A 362 -14.60 -10.99 -4.82
C PHE A 362 -14.67 -9.47 -4.61
N PHE A 363 -14.85 -8.70 -5.69
CA PHE A 363 -14.96 -7.23 -5.64
C PHE A 363 -16.16 -6.75 -4.82
N ASP A 364 -17.29 -7.47 -4.86
CA ASP A 364 -18.45 -7.18 -4.02
C ASP A 364 -18.12 -7.18 -2.52
N GLN A 365 -17.16 -8.02 -2.11
CA GLN A 365 -16.79 -8.18 -0.72
C GLN A 365 -15.66 -7.23 -0.30
N VAL A 366 -14.63 -7.08 -1.14
CA VAL A 366 -13.45 -6.26 -0.81
C VAL A 366 -13.66 -4.77 -1.09
N HIS A 367 -14.44 -4.42 -2.11
CA HIS A 367 -14.71 -3.04 -2.48
C HIS A 367 -16.09 -2.58 -1.99
N ARG A 368 -17.16 -3.26 -2.43
CA ARG A 368 -18.55 -2.85 -2.15
C ARG A 368 -19.01 -3.16 -0.72
N GLY A 369 -18.26 -3.99 0.00
CA GLY A 369 -18.53 -4.39 1.38
C GLY A 369 -17.40 -4.07 2.36
N SER A 370 -17.75 -4.18 3.64
CA SER A 370 -16.82 -4.15 4.78
C SER A 370 -16.64 -5.54 5.39
N ASN A 371 -16.77 -6.59 4.56
CA ASN A 371 -16.67 -7.98 4.99
C ASN A 371 -15.27 -8.26 5.53
N VAL A 372 -15.20 -8.94 6.67
CA VAL A 372 -13.95 -9.40 7.26
C VAL A 372 -13.73 -10.85 6.92
N PHE A 373 -12.52 -11.18 6.47
CA PHE A 373 -12.10 -12.56 6.25
C PHE A 373 -11.41 -13.08 7.52
N ASP A 374 -11.88 -14.21 8.05
CA ASP A 374 -11.28 -14.90 9.21
C ASP A 374 -11.65 -16.39 9.12
N TYR A 375 -10.68 -17.23 8.78
CA TYR A 375 -10.82 -18.68 8.65
C TYR A 375 -9.89 -19.37 9.64
N GLY A 376 -10.45 -20.24 10.49
CA GLY A 376 -9.67 -20.94 11.50
C GLY A 376 -10.01 -22.41 11.64
N ILE A 377 -9.10 -23.14 12.29
CA ILE A 377 -9.35 -24.50 12.76
C ILE A 377 -10.08 -24.40 14.11
N ASP A 378 -11.38 -24.66 14.11
CA ASP A 378 -12.25 -24.62 15.30
C ASP A 378 -12.08 -25.87 16.17
N THR A 379 -11.97 -27.04 15.53
CA THR A 379 -11.73 -28.31 16.23
C THR A 379 -10.71 -29.13 15.46
N PHE A 380 -9.70 -29.64 16.17
CA PHE A 380 -8.77 -30.63 15.65
C PHE A 380 -8.61 -31.76 16.67
N ARG A 381 -9.03 -32.98 16.30
CA ARG A 381 -8.89 -34.18 17.13
C ARG A 381 -8.44 -35.34 16.26
N SER A 382 -7.57 -36.19 16.81
CA SER A 382 -7.24 -37.47 16.19
C SER A 382 -7.11 -38.52 17.27
N GLU A 383 -8.14 -39.34 17.39
CA GLU A 383 -8.30 -40.29 18.49
C GLU A 383 -8.24 -41.71 17.96
N ARG A 384 -7.69 -42.65 18.75
CA ARG A 384 -7.68 -44.06 18.36
C ARG A 384 -9.12 -44.55 18.22
N ASN A 385 -9.41 -45.29 17.15
CA ASN A 385 -10.74 -45.83 16.93
C ASN A 385 -11.01 -46.92 17.98
N THR A 386 -11.91 -46.65 18.92
CA THR A 386 -12.24 -47.58 20.02
C THR A 386 -13.47 -48.45 19.74
N GLY A 387 -14.08 -48.34 18.54
CA GLY A 387 -15.21 -49.18 18.11
C GLY A 387 -16.53 -48.98 18.88
N ARG A 388 -16.69 -47.89 19.65
CA ARG A 388 -17.89 -47.65 20.47
C ARG A 388 -18.90 -46.74 19.75
N GLY A 389 -20.02 -47.31 19.32
CA GLY A 389 -21.23 -46.58 18.90
C GLY A 389 -22.37 -46.77 19.90
N LEU A 390 -23.25 -45.76 20.05
CA LEU A 390 -24.50 -45.83 20.81
C LEU A 390 -25.66 -45.92 19.82
N PHE A 391 -26.27 -47.09 19.68
CA PHE A 391 -27.57 -47.24 19.02
C PHE A 391 -28.49 -48.03 19.94
N GLY A 392 -29.69 -47.50 20.18
CA GLY A 392 -30.74 -48.22 20.89
C GLY A 392 -32.09 -47.76 20.41
N GLU A 393 -32.88 -48.68 19.84
CA GLU A 393 -34.33 -48.61 19.94
C GLU A 393 -34.72 -49.06 21.36
N ALA A 394 -35.66 -48.32 21.96
CA ALA A 394 -36.39 -48.67 23.19
C ALA A 394 -35.52 -49.18 24.37
N GLY A 395 -34.81 -48.25 25.02
CA GLY A 395 -34.57 -48.33 26.47
C GLY A 395 -33.42 -49.19 27.00
N ALA A 396 -32.68 -49.92 26.16
CA ALA A 396 -31.49 -50.66 26.59
C ALA A 396 -30.21 -50.15 25.91
N ARG A 397 -29.26 -49.64 26.71
CA ARG A 397 -27.90 -49.32 26.24
C ARG A 397 -27.11 -50.64 26.09
N GLN A 398 -27.07 -51.22 24.90
CA GLN A 398 -26.15 -52.31 24.58
C GLN A 398 -24.89 -51.78 23.92
N PHE A 399 -23.73 -52.12 24.48
CA PHE A 399 -22.43 -51.92 23.83
C PHE A 399 -22.21 -53.07 22.86
N ILE A 400 -22.45 -52.84 21.57
CA ILE A 400 -21.95 -53.75 20.53
C ILE A 400 -20.62 -53.17 20.08
N ALA A 401 -19.54 -53.92 20.27
CA ALA A 401 -18.25 -53.59 19.68
C ALA A 401 -18.42 -53.68 18.15
N ALA A 402 -18.55 -52.52 17.49
CA ALA A 402 -18.36 -52.47 16.05
C ALA A 402 -16.90 -52.84 15.78
N ASP A 403 -16.64 -53.65 14.76
CA ASP A 403 -15.29 -54.06 14.33
C ASP A 403 -14.34 -52.86 14.38
N ALA A 404 -13.55 -52.79 15.45
CA ALA A 404 -12.64 -51.70 15.70
C ALA A 404 -11.53 -51.84 14.67
N ARG A 405 -11.69 -51.16 13.52
CA ARG A 405 -10.60 -51.05 12.56
C ARG A 405 -9.45 -50.37 13.28
N ASP A 406 -8.33 -51.08 13.42
CA ASP A 406 -7.10 -50.54 13.98
C ASP A 406 -6.74 -49.25 13.22
N GLY A 407 -6.55 -48.17 13.96
CA GLY A 407 -6.29 -46.84 13.39
C GLY A 407 -6.84 -45.69 14.23
N TYR A 408 -6.82 -44.50 13.65
CA TYR A 408 -7.29 -43.24 14.22
C TYR A 408 -8.48 -42.70 13.44
N ARG A 409 -9.44 -42.13 14.17
CA ARG A 409 -10.47 -41.23 13.63
C ARG A 409 -10.00 -39.80 13.86
N THR A 410 -9.77 -39.08 12.78
CA THR A 410 -9.44 -37.66 12.79
C THR A 410 -10.67 -36.84 12.44
N THR A 411 -10.91 -35.78 13.21
CA THR A 411 -11.98 -34.80 13.03
C THR A 411 -11.35 -33.42 12.94
N VAL A 412 -11.56 -32.75 11.82
CA VAL A 412 -11.14 -31.36 11.60
C VAL A 412 -12.39 -30.53 11.29
N VAL A 413 -12.71 -29.57 12.14
CA VAL A 413 -13.75 -28.57 11.86
C VAL A 413 -13.06 -27.27 11.49
N VAL A 414 -13.24 -26.85 10.25
CA VAL A 414 -12.80 -25.54 9.77
C VAL A 414 -13.98 -24.59 9.83
N ARG A 415 -13.77 -23.37 10.32
CA ARG A 415 -14.82 -22.37 10.53
C ARG A 415 -14.45 -21.05 9.88
N ARG A 416 -15.46 -20.41 9.29
CA ARG A 416 -15.42 -19.04 8.79
C ARG A 416 -16.05 -18.12 9.83
N TYR A 417 -15.20 -17.51 10.66
CA TYR A 417 -15.62 -16.59 11.72
C TYR A 417 -16.05 -15.23 11.15
N GLY A 418 -15.39 -14.80 10.08
CA GLY A 418 -15.70 -13.57 9.37
C GLY A 418 -16.87 -13.69 8.40
N GLU A 419 -17.30 -12.57 7.85
CA GLU A 419 -18.38 -12.43 6.88
C GLU A 419 -17.92 -12.68 5.44
N GLY A 420 -16.62 -12.55 5.18
CA GLY A 420 -16.00 -12.74 3.87
C GLY A 420 -15.94 -14.21 3.45
N GLU A 421 -16.46 -14.51 2.27
CA GLU A 421 -16.50 -15.81 1.61
C GLU A 421 -15.35 -15.93 0.62
N PHE A 422 -14.56 -16.99 0.76
CA PHE A 422 -13.37 -17.23 -0.05
C PHE A 422 -13.06 -18.73 -0.13
N PRO A 423 -12.82 -19.28 -1.33
CA PRO A 423 -12.37 -20.66 -1.47
C PRO A 423 -10.98 -20.90 -0.87
N VAL A 424 -10.88 -21.80 0.09
CA VAL A 424 -9.64 -22.12 0.83
C VAL A 424 -9.30 -23.59 0.75
N ASP A 425 -8.01 -23.89 0.83
CA ASP A 425 -7.52 -25.26 0.96
C ASP A 425 -7.36 -25.63 2.45
N VAL A 426 -7.61 -26.89 2.78
CA VAL A 426 -7.43 -27.45 4.11
C VAL A 426 -6.43 -28.58 4.01
N ARG A 427 -5.33 -28.46 4.74
CA ARG A 427 -4.24 -29.44 4.78
C ARG A 427 -4.20 -30.13 6.12
N VAL A 428 -4.14 -31.46 6.10
CA VAL A 428 -3.98 -32.31 7.30
C VAL A 428 -2.75 -33.19 7.10
N VAL A 429 -1.85 -33.17 8.08
CA VAL A 429 -0.60 -33.95 8.05
C VAL A 429 -0.66 -35.03 9.12
N PHE A 430 -0.26 -36.25 8.75
CA PHE A 430 -0.26 -37.43 9.61
C PHE A 430 1.16 -37.78 10.10
N ALA A 431 1.23 -38.54 11.19
CA ALA A 431 2.49 -38.87 11.87
C ALA A 431 3.47 -39.72 11.00
N ASP A 432 2.97 -40.42 10.00
CA ASP A 432 3.75 -41.15 9.00
C ASP A 432 4.25 -40.27 7.83
N GLY A 433 3.90 -38.99 7.84
CA GLY A 433 4.22 -38.04 6.77
C GLY A 433 3.19 -38.00 5.63
N GLU A 434 2.11 -38.80 5.67
CA GLU A 434 1.01 -38.65 4.71
C GLU A 434 0.36 -37.26 4.87
N GLU A 435 -0.07 -36.69 3.75
CA GLU A 435 -0.75 -35.41 3.70
C GLU A 435 -2.03 -35.53 2.88
N VAL A 436 -3.12 -34.97 3.42
CA VAL A 436 -4.38 -34.81 2.70
C VAL A 436 -4.67 -33.33 2.51
N ARG A 437 -5.06 -32.96 1.30
CA ARG A 437 -5.49 -31.62 0.91
C ARG A 437 -6.92 -31.67 0.40
N GLU A 438 -7.79 -30.85 0.97
CA GLU A 438 -9.17 -30.70 0.53
C GLU A 438 -9.51 -29.25 0.22
N ARG A 439 -10.25 -29.04 -0.86
CA ARG A 439 -10.78 -27.72 -1.24
C ARG A 439 -12.13 -27.49 -0.57
N TRP A 440 -12.29 -26.33 0.06
CA TRP A 440 -13.59 -25.82 0.52
C TRP A 440 -13.89 -24.51 -0.18
N ASP A 441 -15.14 -24.32 -0.64
CA ASP A 441 -15.56 -23.06 -1.27
C ASP A 441 -15.72 -21.90 -0.28
N GLY A 442 -15.73 -22.19 1.03
CA GLY A 442 -15.79 -21.20 2.10
C GLY A 442 -17.17 -20.54 2.27
N ARG A 443 -18.24 -21.09 1.68
CA ARG A 443 -19.56 -20.45 1.74
C ARG A 443 -20.26 -20.69 3.07
N GLU A 444 -20.28 -21.93 3.55
CA GLU A 444 -20.88 -22.24 4.84
C GLU A 444 -20.11 -21.60 6.00
N ARG A 445 -20.73 -21.55 7.19
CA ARG A 445 -20.05 -21.06 8.39
C ARG A 445 -18.98 -22.02 8.91
N TRP A 446 -19.12 -23.31 8.64
CA TRP A 446 -18.15 -24.32 9.02
C TRP A 446 -18.28 -25.54 8.12
N ARG A 447 -17.20 -26.33 8.05
CA ARG A 447 -17.15 -27.62 7.37
C ARG A 447 -16.41 -28.64 8.21
N LEU A 448 -16.94 -29.85 8.27
CA LEU A 448 -16.34 -31.01 8.93
C LEU A 448 -15.59 -31.86 7.90
N PHE A 449 -14.35 -32.20 8.23
CA PHE A 449 -13.53 -33.18 7.54
C PHE A 449 -13.23 -34.34 8.48
N GLU A 450 -13.54 -35.56 8.04
CA GLU A 450 -13.31 -36.78 8.82
C GLU A 450 -12.42 -37.76 8.06
N TYR A 451 -11.41 -38.28 8.76
CA TYR A 451 -10.48 -39.25 8.20
C TYR A 451 -10.41 -40.49 9.10
N GLN A 452 -10.41 -41.66 8.46
CA GLN A 452 -10.02 -42.91 9.11
C GLN A 452 -8.69 -43.36 8.49
N ARG A 453 -7.63 -43.41 9.30
CA ARG A 453 -6.26 -43.71 8.88
C ARG A 453 -5.54 -44.57 9.90
N ALA A 454 -4.49 -45.29 9.49
CA ALA A 454 -3.67 -46.07 10.42
C ALA A 454 -2.84 -45.17 11.36
N SER A 455 -2.46 -43.99 10.87
CA SER A 455 -1.62 -43.01 11.56
C SER A 455 -2.44 -41.86 12.14
N GLN A 456 -1.95 -41.27 13.24
CA GLN A 456 -2.58 -40.13 13.90
C GLN A 456 -2.31 -38.84 13.11
N ALA A 457 -3.32 -37.99 12.89
CA ALA A 457 -3.10 -36.66 12.37
C ALA A 457 -2.38 -35.79 13.41
N VAL A 458 -1.32 -35.09 13.02
CA VAL A 458 -0.49 -34.29 13.94
C VAL A 458 -0.75 -32.79 13.80
N THR A 459 -1.12 -32.33 12.60
CA THR A 459 -1.46 -30.92 12.34
C THR A 459 -2.62 -30.79 11.34
N ALA A 460 -3.37 -29.70 11.46
CA ALA A 460 -4.34 -29.25 10.47
C ALA A 460 -4.15 -27.75 10.22
N GLN A 461 -4.32 -27.31 8.98
CA GLN A 461 -4.18 -25.92 8.57
C GLN A 461 -5.21 -25.57 7.50
N VAL A 462 -5.84 -24.39 7.62
CA VAL A 462 -6.64 -23.75 6.56
C VAL A 462 -5.79 -22.68 5.88
N ASP A 463 -5.95 -22.59 4.55
CA ASP A 463 -5.16 -21.75 3.65
C ASP A 463 -3.63 -21.90 3.85
N PRO A 464 -3.07 -23.12 3.65
CA PRO A 464 -1.67 -23.39 3.95
C PRO A 464 -0.70 -22.58 3.09
N GLU A 465 -1.07 -22.26 1.86
CA GLU A 465 -0.31 -21.43 0.93
C GLU A 465 -0.49 -19.93 1.17
N ARG A 466 -1.38 -19.54 2.11
CA ARG A 466 -1.72 -18.15 2.42
C ARG A 466 -2.20 -17.39 1.18
N VAL A 467 -3.08 -17.98 0.39
CA VAL A 467 -3.66 -17.29 -0.77
C VAL A 467 -4.47 -16.10 -0.29
N LEU A 468 -5.24 -16.25 0.80
CA LEU A 468 -6.08 -15.22 1.39
C LEU A 468 -5.30 -14.37 2.39
N LEU A 469 -4.60 -13.35 1.90
CA LEU A 469 -3.83 -12.44 2.77
C LEU A 469 -4.71 -11.47 3.58
N LEU A 470 -5.99 -11.34 3.22
CA LEU A 470 -6.99 -10.54 3.95
C LEU A 470 -7.45 -11.16 5.27
N ASP A 471 -7.08 -12.41 5.56
CA ASP A 471 -7.44 -13.07 6.82
C ASP A 471 -6.84 -12.30 8.01
N VAL A 472 -7.72 -11.71 8.83
CA VAL A 472 -7.31 -10.84 9.93
C VAL A 472 -6.70 -11.59 11.11
N ASN A 473 -6.82 -12.92 11.15
CA ASN A 473 -6.36 -13.73 12.27
C ASN A 473 -5.61 -15.02 11.87
N LEU A 474 -4.47 -14.85 11.22
CA LEU A 474 -3.56 -15.97 10.87
C LEU A 474 -3.14 -16.90 12.04
N THR A 475 -3.39 -16.52 13.29
CA THR A 475 -3.03 -17.34 14.46
C THR A 475 -4.00 -18.48 14.72
N ASN A 476 -5.24 -18.43 14.19
CA ASN A 476 -6.22 -19.51 14.32
C ASN A 476 -6.26 -20.44 13.09
N ASN A 477 -5.52 -20.12 12.02
CA ASN A 477 -5.51 -20.89 10.77
C ASN A 477 -4.87 -22.28 10.90
N SER A 478 -4.24 -22.61 12.04
CA SER A 478 -3.62 -23.92 12.23
C SER A 478 -3.80 -24.46 13.65
N ALA A 479 -3.87 -25.78 13.76
CA ALA A 479 -3.90 -26.50 15.03
C ALA A 479 -2.90 -27.67 15.00
N THR A 480 -2.29 -27.97 16.14
CA THR A 480 -1.43 -29.13 16.35
C THR A 480 -1.93 -29.93 17.56
N LEU A 481 -1.77 -31.26 17.55
CA LEU A 481 -2.18 -32.09 18.69
C LEU A 481 -1.30 -31.85 19.91
N GLU A 482 0.01 -31.70 19.68
CA GLU A 482 0.98 -31.35 20.71
C GLU A 482 1.33 -29.87 20.55
N PRO A 483 0.91 -29.00 21.48
CA PRO A 483 1.26 -27.59 21.42
C PRO A 483 2.77 -27.42 21.62
N ARG A 484 3.41 -26.58 20.80
CA ARG A 484 4.79 -26.14 21.03
C ARG A 484 4.88 -25.09 22.14
N ALA A 485 4.26 -25.38 23.29
CA ALA A 485 4.12 -24.46 24.42
C ALA A 485 5.47 -23.88 24.92
N PRO A 486 6.59 -24.63 24.98
CA PRO A 486 7.87 -24.07 25.37
C PRO A 486 8.39 -22.99 24.40
N GLU A 487 8.20 -23.17 23.09
CA GLU A 487 8.61 -22.18 22.07
C GLU A 487 7.75 -20.92 22.15
N ALA A 488 6.43 -21.10 22.27
CA ALA A 488 5.49 -20.00 22.47
C ALA A 488 5.80 -19.21 23.75
N ALA A 489 6.03 -19.90 24.87
CA ALA A 489 6.39 -19.29 26.14
C ALA A 489 7.71 -18.51 26.04
N ARG A 490 8.75 -19.07 25.38
CA ARG A 490 10.01 -18.34 25.13
C ARG A 490 9.77 -17.05 24.33
N LYS A 491 8.99 -17.12 23.25
CA LYS A 491 8.66 -15.94 22.43
C LYS A 491 7.99 -14.84 23.26
N TRP A 492 6.97 -15.19 24.04
CA TRP A 492 6.25 -14.22 24.87
C TRP A 492 7.10 -13.67 26.01
N SER A 493 7.93 -14.50 26.65
CA SER A 493 8.88 -14.06 27.66
C SER A 493 9.92 -13.08 27.08
N LEU A 494 10.44 -13.33 25.87
CA LEU A 494 11.35 -12.41 25.19
C LEU A 494 10.68 -11.08 24.85
N ALA A 495 9.44 -11.12 24.34
CA ALA A 495 8.68 -9.90 24.08
C ALA A 495 8.48 -9.08 25.37
N TRP A 496 8.11 -9.73 26.47
CA TRP A 496 7.95 -9.08 27.77
C TRP A 496 9.27 -8.49 28.29
N LEU A 497 10.39 -9.19 28.15
CA LEU A 497 11.70 -8.69 28.55
C LEU A 497 12.10 -7.42 27.79
N ILE A 498 11.80 -7.34 26.48
CA ILE A 498 12.03 -6.13 25.68
C ILE A 498 11.16 -4.98 26.20
N TRP A 499 9.89 -5.23 26.49
CA TRP A 499 8.99 -4.22 27.08
C TRP A 499 9.48 -3.73 28.44
N LEU A 500 9.91 -4.65 29.31
CA LEU A 500 10.48 -4.30 30.61
C LEU A 500 11.73 -3.45 30.44
N GLN A 501 12.63 -3.82 29.53
CA GLN A 501 13.83 -3.05 29.23
C GLN A 501 13.49 -1.63 28.76
N ASP A 502 12.54 -1.48 27.83
CA ASP A 502 12.11 -0.16 27.32
C ASP A 502 11.52 0.69 28.46
N HIS A 503 10.76 0.06 29.36
CA HIS A 503 10.18 0.74 30.52
C HIS A 503 11.24 1.18 31.53
N LEU A 504 12.24 0.34 31.81
CA LEU A 504 13.36 0.67 32.69
C LEU A 504 14.25 1.78 32.10
N LEU A 505 14.52 1.75 30.79
CA LEU A 505 15.26 2.82 30.11
C LEU A 505 14.49 4.14 30.14
N THR A 506 13.17 4.10 29.97
CA THR A 506 12.31 5.27 30.08
C THR A 506 12.30 5.82 31.51
N TYR A 507 12.17 4.96 32.52
CA TYR A 507 12.19 5.36 33.92
C TYR A 507 13.55 5.98 34.31
N GLY A 508 14.66 5.35 33.91
CA GLY A 508 16.00 5.86 34.16
C GLY A 508 16.36 7.15 33.44
N PHE A 509 15.52 7.64 32.53
CA PHE A 509 15.64 8.98 31.96
C PHE A 509 15.00 10.06 32.85
N PHE A 510 13.99 9.71 33.66
CA PHE A 510 13.26 10.63 34.53
C PHE A 510 13.76 10.67 35.97
N VAL A 511 14.66 9.76 36.34
CA VAL A 511 15.38 9.73 37.63
C VAL A 511 16.83 10.07 37.38
#